data_AF-A0A842CL86-F1
#
_entry.id   AF-A0A842CL86-F1
#
_cell.length_a   1.000
_cell.length_b   1.000
_cell.length_c   1.000
_cell.angle_alpha   90.00
_cell.angle_beta   90.00
_cell.angle_gamma   90.00
#
_symmetry.space_group_name_H-M   'P 1'
#
loop_
_entity.id
_entity.type
_entity.pdbx_description
1 polymer ?
#
loop_
_entity_poly.entity_id
_entity_poly.type
_entity_poly.pdbx_seq_one_letter_code
_entity_poly.pdbx_strand_id
1 'polypeptide(L)'
;MIFEPNTDELNIINNIHKYNKLEYSLIRLTRTMVEKNNIDANGLFRDLLKTSNLVDYNKLQNGGTNGIKYTAKLLLENHFENMTMNFYKVKGVRSDPRFSIHGIKSLVNQGKMNIDDLLYITVTNPNKDSQIVILNLTSNISLDKTLKSTFGADKTEETLSRLIPEIRRIAQAGFHPNSKGEGPFAPKDVGDTLEYLLGIKTNNSQKADYEENIEIKAKTGKTMDTLFTLRPRFEGTLVEQFEKSDRNRVSAFARLYGYESDKHVGYKNLYITIGTKKAPQNKIGFFLEINEEKRTVEIRKWNEKGKHEITAFWTFDSLRKELHTKHPATLWVKAEQRVIVNTVEFKYFEADLSREPQFTTFLSLIETGGITYDWRGFTTPSGKYQGKNHGNAWRIKKKYRNLLFGSVEKIELL
;
A
#
# COMPACT_ATOMS: atom_id res chain seq x y z
N MET A 1 13.05 -7.52 11.60
CA MET A 1 13.93 -7.83 10.45
C MET A 1 13.00 -8.06 9.27
N ILE A 2 12.98 -7.12 8.33
CA ILE A 2 12.26 -7.24 7.06
C ILE A 2 13.25 -7.90 6.11
N PHE A 3 12.88 -9.04 5.52
CA PHE A 3 13.73 -9.69 4.53
C PHE A 3 13.42 -9.06 3.16
N GLU A 4 14.43 -8.43 2.55
CA GLU A 4 14.28 -7.85 1.22
C GLU A 4 14.39 -8.96 0.15
N PRO A 5 13.37 -9.11 -0.72
CA PRO A 5 13.46 -10.00 -1.87
C PRO A 5 14.41 -9.41 -2.94
N ASN A 6 15.13 -10.28 -3.64
CA ASN A 6 15.88 -9.90 -4.83
C ASN A 6 14.95 -9.74 -6.05
N THR A 7 15.50 -9.34 -7.20
CA THR A 7 14.73 -9.06 -8.42
C THR A 7 13.91 -10.26 -8.90
N ASP A 8 14.46 -11.48 -8.84
CA ASP A 8 13.78 -12.69 -9.33
C ASP A 8 12.68 -13.13 -8.36
N GLU A 9 12.96 -13.06 -7.06
CA GLU A 9 11.97 -13.31 -6.00
C GLU A 9 10.80 -12.32 -6.09
N LEU A 10 11.07 -11.05 -6.37
CA LEU A 10 10.04 -10.04 -6.63
C LEU A 10 9.17 -10.41 -7.84
N ASN A 11 9.76 -10.89 -8.94
CA ASN A 11 8.99 -11.33 -10.11
C ASN A 11 8.06 -12.50 -9.78
N ILE A 12 8.52 -13.45 -8.97
CA ILE A 12 7.70 -14.59 -8.53
C ILE A 12 6.57 -14.14 -7.61
N ILE A 13 6.86 -13.26 -6.65
CA ILE A 13 5.83 -12.63 -5.79
C ILE A 13 4.76 -11.95 -6.65
N ASN A 14 5.17 -11.22 -7.69
CA ASN A 14 4.26 -10.53 -8.60
C ASN A 14 3.40 -11.51 -9.43
N ASN A 15 3.94 -12.68 -9.79
CA ASN A 15 3.16 -13.73 -10.43
C ASN A 15 2.16 -14.37 -9.46
N ILE A 16 2.56 -14.64 -8.22
CA ILE A 16 1.65 -15.13 -7.17
C ILE A 16 0.48 -14.15 -6.97
N HIS A 17 0.77 -12.85 -6.98
CA HIS A 17 -0.20 -11.77 -6.83
C HIS A 17 -1.29 -11.73 -7.91
N LYS A 18 -1.05 -12.31 -9.09
CA LYS A 18 -2.11 -12.47 -10.11
C LYS A 18 -3.26 -13.33 -9.59
N TYR A 19 -3.01 -14.19 -8.61
CA TYR A 19 -3.97 -15.15 -8.08
C TYR A 19 -4.27 -14.92 -6.60
N ASN A 20 -3.28 -14.56 -5.78
CA ASN A 20 -3.43 -14.34 -4.35
C ASN A 20 -3.44 -12.84 -4.00
N LYS A 21 -4.63 -12.35 -3.63
CA LYS A 21 -4.84 -10.98 -3.10
C LYS A 21 -4.65 -10.88 -1.58
N LEU A 22 -4.32 -11.98 -0.93
CA LEU A 22 -4.21 -12.05 0.52
C LEU A 22 -2.85 -11.57 0.99
N GLU A 23 -2.82 -11.06 2.21
CA GLU A 23 -1.59 -10.67 2.88
C GLU A 23 -0.64 -11.86 3.04
N TYR A 24 0.65 -11.54 3.10
CA TYR A 24 1.69 -12.54 3.26
C TYR A 24 2.86 -12.01 4.07
N SER A 25 3.71 -12.92 4.53
CA SER A 25 4.96 -12.61 5.21
C SER A 25 6.11 -13.35 4.54
N LEU A 26 7.28 -12.70 4.52
CA LEU A 26 8.50 -13.26 3.96
C LEU A 26 9.44 -13.69 5.06
N ILE A 27 10.05 -14.87 4.87
CA ILE A 27 11.03 -15.43 5.79
C ILE A 27 12.17 -16.03 4.98
N ARG A 28 13.38 -15.49 5.14
CA ARG A 28 14.57 -16.08 4.55
C ARG A 28 15.14 -17.15 5.48
N LEU A 29 15.28 -18.38 5.00
CA LEU A 29 15.72 -19.51 5.80
C LEU A 29 17.20 -19.41 6.15
N THR A 30 17.49 -19.01 7.38
CA THR A 30 18.87 -19.00 7.87
C THR A 30 19.27 -20.38 8.41
N ARG A 31 20.58 -20.67 8.41
CA ARG A 31 21.14 -21.87 9.03
C ARG A 31 20.66 -22.08 10.48
N THR A 32 20.64 -21.01 11.27
CA THR A 32 20.20 -21.07 12.67
C THR A 32 18.72 -21.43 12.79
N MET A 33 17.86 -20.93 11.90
CA MET A 33 16.44 -21.29 11.88
C MET A 33 16.24 -22.78 11.58
N VAL A 34 16.99 -23.33 10.64
CA VAL A 34 16.91 -24.76 10.28
C VAL A 34 17.44 -25.65 11.39
N GLU A 35 18.56 -25.29 12.02
CA GLU A 35 19.19 -26.09 13.08
C GLU A 35 18.42 -26.05 14.41
N LYS A 36 17.98 -24.86 14.82
CA LYS A 36 17.34 -24.64 16.14
C LYS A 36 15.81 -24.68 16.10
N ASN A 37 15.21 -24.47 14.92
CA ASN A 37 13.77 -24.45 14.68
C ASN A 37 12.98 -23.60 15.71
N ASN A 38 13.48 -22.39 16.00
CA ASN A 38 12.92 -21.47 16.97
C ASN A 38 12.88 -20.04 16.41
N ILE A 39 12.11 -19.88 15.34
CA ILE A 39 12.07 -18.71 14.46
C ILE A 39 11.32 -17.56 15.14
N ASP A 40 11.84 -16.34 15.08
CA ASP A 40 11.17 -15.17 15.65
C ASP A 40 9.94 -14.77 14.84
N ALA A 41 8.81 -14.56 15.52
CA ALA A 41 7.59 -14.06 14.90
C ALA A 41 7.62 -12.53 14.84
N ASN A 42 8.11 -11.98 13.74
CA ASN A 42 8.18 -10.53 13.53
C ASN A 42 6.76 -9.89 13.55
N GLY A 43 6.68 -8.56 13.68
CA GLY A 43 5.41 -7.83 13.74
C GLY A 43 4.44 -8.20 12.62
N LEU A 44 4.91 -8.15 11.37
CA LEU A 44 4.12 -8.40 10.17
C LEU A 44 3.55 -9.83 10.14
N PHE A 45 4.34 -10.83 10.52
CA PHE A 45 3.89 -12.21 10.59
C PHE A 45 2.84 -12.42 11.68
N ARG A 46 3.02 -11.79 12.84
CA ARG A 46 2.02 -11.82 13.92
C ARG A 46 0.70 -11.17 13.49
N ASP A 47 0.76 -10.08 12.74
CA ASP A 47 -0.43 -9.43 12.22
C ASP A 47 -1.18 -10.32 11.24
N LEU A 48 -0.46 -10.92 10.27
CA LEU A 48 -1.04 -11.84 9.29
C LEU A 48 -1.84 -12.95 9.98
N LEU A 49 -1.26 -13.57 11.01
CA LEU A 49 -1.92 -14.64 11.75
C LEU A 49 -3.12 -14.11 12.56
N LYS A 50 -3.00 -12.93 13.16
CA LYS A 50 -4.05 -12.33 13.98
C LYS A 50 -5.25 -11.88 13.15
N THR A 51 -5.01 -11.19 12.03
CA THR A 51 -6.07 -10.72 11.13
C THR A 51 -6.76 -11.88 10.41
N SER A 52 -6.06 -13.01 10.25
CA SER A 52 -6.63 -14.25 9.71
C SER A 52 -7.31 -15.14 10.77
N ASN A 53 -7.52 -14.61 11.98
CA ASN A 53 -8.13 -15.31 13.11
C ASN A 53 -7.43 -16.63 13.53
N LEU A 54 -6.13 -16.77 13.27
CA LEU A 54 -5.38 -17.99 13.60
C LEU A 54 -4.68 -17.90 14.97
N VAL A 55 -3.85 -16.88 15.17
CA VAL A 55 -3.00 -16.74 16.38
C VAL A 55 -2.95 -15.29 16.83
N ASP A 56 -3.37 -15.04 18.07
CA ASP A 56 -3.07 -13.80 18.79
C ASP A 56 -2.04 -14.10 19.89
N TYR A 57 -0.77 -13.77 19.62
CA TYR A 57 0.33 -14.03 20.56
C TYR A 57 0.15 -13.36 21.92
N ASN A 58 -0.62 -12.26 22.00
CA ASN A 58 -0.87 -11.60 23.28
C ASN A 58 -1.73 -12.44 24.22
N LYS A 59 -2.46 -13.44 23.69
CA LYS A 59 -3.30 -14.36 24.46
C LYS A 59 -2.57 -15.66 24.83
N LEU A 60 -1.36 -15.88 24.32
CA LEU A 60 -0.60 -17.10 24.60
C LEU A 60 0.13 -17.03 25.94
N GLN A 61 0.14 -18.15 26.66
CA GLN A 61 0.99 -18.33 27.82
C GLN A 61 2.44 -18.62 27.41
N ASN A 62 3.37 -18.36 28.32
CA ASN A 62 4.79 -18.60 28.08
C ASN A 62 5.12 -20.10 28.05
N GLY A 63 6.01 -20.48 27.15
CA GLY A 63 6.54 -21.84 26.99
C GLY A 63 6.07 -22.53 25.71
N GLY A 64 6.98 -23.24 25.06
CA GLY A 64 6.73 -23.91 23.78
C GLY A 64 5.64 -24.99 23.83
N THR A 65 5.40 -25.59 24.99
CA THR A 65 4.32 -26.58 25.23
C THR A 65 2.94 -25.95 25.23
N ASN A 66 2.85 -24.65 25.51
CA ASN A 66 1.60 -23.88 25.48
C ASN A 66 1.34 -23.26 24.10
N GLY A 67 2.12 -23.69 23.10
CA GLY A 67 1.98 -23.25 21.72
C GLY A 67 0.73 -23.82 21.04
N ILE A 68 0.24 -23.08 20.05
CA ILE A 68 -0.86 -23.52 19.19
C ILE A 68 -0.25 -24.10 17.91
N LYS A 69 -0.76 -25.25 17.47
CA LYS A 69 -0.30 -25.92 16.26
C LYS A 69 -1.32 -25.78 15.15
N TYR A 70 -0.85 -25.48 13.95
CA TYR A 70 -1.64 -25.53 12.73
C TYR A 70 -0.91 -26.35 11.67
N THR A 71 -1.68 -27.06 10.85
CA THR A 71 -1.16 -27.65 9.62
C THR A 71 -1.03 -26.54 8.57
N ALA A 72 0.16 -26.40 8.00
CA ALA A 72 0.43 -25.58 6.83
C ALA A 72 0.63 -26.47 5.60
N LYS A 73 0.22 -25.97 4.44
CA LYS A 73 0.47 -26.58 3.14
C LYS A 73 1.71 -25.96 2.53
N LEU A 74 2.80 -26.69 2.47
CA LEU A 74 3.99 -26.32 1.72
C LEU A 74 3.79 -26.69 0.26
N LEU A 75 3.85 -25.71 -0.62
CA LEU A 75 3.92 -25.96 -2.05
C LEU A 75 5.35 -26.37 -2.44
N LEU A 76 5.46 -27.57 -2.97
CA LEU A 76 6.63 -28.07 -3.69
C LEU A 76 6.28 -28.19 -5.18
N GLU A 77 7.28 -28.49 -6.02
CA GLU A 77 7.23 -28.47 -7.50
C GLU A 77 5.85 -28.65 -8.13
N ASN A 78 5.13 -29.74 -7.83
CA ASN A 78 3.82 -29.98 -8.42
C ASN A 78 2.76 -30.45 -7.42
N HIS A 79 3.02 -30.35 -6.11
CA HIS A 79 2.10 -30.83 -5.08
C HIS A 79 2.26 -30.09 -3.75
N PHE A 80 1.25 -30.23 -2.89
CA PHE A 80 1.32 -29.74 -1.53
C PHE A 80 1.77 -30.85 -0.57
N GLU A 81 2.73 -30.54 0.29
CA GLU A 81 3.06 -31.34 1.47
C GLU A 81 2.51 -30.66 2.72
N ASN A 82 1.82 -31.43 3.57
CA ASN A 82 1.38 -30.94 4.85
C ASN A 82 2.55 -30.91 5.83
N MET A 83 2.67 -29.81 6.57
CA MET A 83 3.65 -29.67 7.65
C MET A 83 3.02 -29.01 8.86
N THR A 84 3.55 -29.31 10.03
CA THR A 84 3.03 -28.74 11.28
C THR A 84 3.84 -27.51 11.65
N MET A 85 3.16 -26.37 11.82
CA MET A 85 3.74 -25.19 12.44
C MET A 85 3.29 -25.10 13.89
N ASN A 86 4.20 -24.71 14.80
CA ASN A 86 3.87 -24.44 16.20
C ASN A 86 4.17 -22.98 16.52
N PHE A 87 3.19 -22.25 17.07
CA PHE A 87 3.27 -20.83 17.40
C PHE A 87 3.24 -20.67 18.92
N TYR A 88 4.27 -20.05 19.51
CA TYR A 88 4.45 -20.05 20.97
C TYR A 88 5.23 -18.83 21.46
N LYS A 89 5.19 -18.57 22.77
CA LYS A 89 6.09 -17.61 23.44
C LYS A 89 7.19 -18.36 24.17
N VAL A 90 8.42 -17.86 24.17
CA VAL A 90 9.51 -18.52 24.93
C VAL A 90 9.24 -18.48 26.44
N LYS A 91 9.82 -19.44 27.18
CA LYS A 91 9.79 -19.41 28.66
C LYS A 91 10.63 -18.22 29.15
N GLY A 92 10.19 -17.58 30.24
CA GLY A 92 10.90 -16.49 30.90
C GLY A 92 10.26 -15.12 30.73
N VAL A 93 10.87 -14.12 31.38
CA VAL A 93 10.34 -12.74 31.49
C VAL A 93 10.21 -12.08 30.13
N ARG A 94 11.17 -12.30 29.24
CA ARG A 94 11.21 -11.67 27.92
C ARG A 94 10.05 -12.11 27.01
N SER A 95 9.58 -13.35 27.16
CA SER A 95 8.31 -13.79 26.59
C SER A 95 8.18 -13.58 25.06
N ASP A 96 9.32 -13.65 24.34
CA ASP A 96 9.39 -13.39 22.90
C ASP A 96 8.46 -14.34 22.09
N PRO A 97 7.62 -13.78 21.20
CA PRO A 97 6.84 -14.53 20.21
C PRO A 97 7.73 -15.27 19.20
N ARG A 98 7.50 -16.57 19.06
CA ARG A 98 8.21 -17.45 18.13
C ARG A 98 7.30 -18.44 17.43
N PHE A 99 7.83 -19.07 16.40
CA PHE A 99 7.22 -20.23 15.79
C PHE A 99 8.27 -21.23 15.30
N SER A 100 7.83 -22.44 15.01
CA SER A 100 8.67 -23.50 14.45
C SER A 100 7.95 -24.19 13.30
N ILE A 101 8.73 -24.72 12.35
CA ILE A 101 8.25 -25.49 11.20
C ILE A 101 8.77 -26.91 11.37
N HIS A 102 7.87 -27.84 11.70
CA HIS A 102 8.26 -29.23 11.92
C HIS A 102 8.82 -29.85 10.63
N GLY A 103 9.91 -30.61 10.75
CA GLY A 103 10.54 -31.29 9.62
C GLY A 103 11.41 -30.40 8.71
N ILE A 104 11.58 -29.10 8.99
CA ILE A 104 12.34 -28.20 8.10
C ILE A 104 13.79 -28.65 7.86
N LYS A 105 14.47 -29.17 8.89
CA LYS A 105 15.81 -29.75 8.77
C LYS A 105 15.84 -30.98 7.85
N SER A 106 14.78 -31.79 7.89
CA SER A 106 14.65 -32.94 6.99
C SER A 106 14.47 -32.48 5.54
N LEU A 107 13.66 -31.45 5.29
CA LEU A 107 13.46 -30.90 3.95
C LEU A 107 14.77 -30.37 3.36
N VAL A 108 15.58 -29.69 4.17
CA VAL A 108 16.90 -29.21 3.75
C VAL A 108 17.86 -30.36 3.48
N ASN A 109 17.93 -31.36 4.35
CA ASN A 109 18.77 -32.54 4.14
C ASN A 109 18.39 -33.36 2.90
N GLN A 110 17.12 -33.31 2.49
CA GLN A 110 16.59 -33.98 1.29
C GLN A 110 16.73 -33.12 0.03
N GLY A 111 17.26 -31.91 0.12
CA GLY A 111 17.37 -30.98 -1.01
C GLY A 111 16.04 -30.40 -1.50
N LYS A 112 14.95 -30.55 -0.73
CA LYS A 112 13.63 -29.97 -1.04
C LYS A 112 13.52 -28.49 -0.67
N MET A 113 14.41 -28.02 0.20
CA MET A 113 14.64 -26.62 0.57
C MET A 113 16.13 -26.41 0.74
N ASN A 114 16.58 -25.16 0.71
CA ASN A 114 17.95 -24.77 0.93
C ASN A 114 18.04 -23.69 2.01
N ILE A 115 19.25 -23.55 2.57
CA ILE A 115 19.59 -22.32 3.29
C ILE A 115 19.52 -21.15 2.30
N ASP A 116 19.05 -20.01 2.79
CA ASP A 116 18.80 -18.76 2.07
C ASP A 116 17.58 -18.73 1.14
N ASP A 117 16.82 -19.83 1.05
CA ASP A 117 15.51 -19.84 0.40
C ASP A 117 14.59 -18.78 1.02
N LEU A 118 13.87 -18.05 0.17
CA LEU A 118 12.87 -17.09 0.60
C LEU A 118 11.48 -17.74 0.61
N LEU A 119 10.91 -17.91 1.80
CA LEU A 119 9.57 -18.44 1.98
C LEU A 119 8.54 -17.32 1.96
N TYR A 120 7.51 -17.50 1.13
CA TYR A 120 6.29 -16.71 1.11
C TYR A 120 5.22 -17.45 1.92
N ILE A 121 4.72 -16.83 2.99
CA ILE A 121 3.70 -17.43 3.86
C ILE A 121 2.44 -16.58 3.80
N THR A 122 1.32 -17.17 3.41
CA THR A 122 0.00 -16.53 3.36
C THR A 122 -1.05 -17.41 4.04
N VAL A 123 -2.25 -16.87 4.27
CA VAL A 123 -3.37 -17.60 4.87
C VAL A 123 -4.58 -17.50 3.95
N THR A 124 -5.04 -18.63 3.42
CA THR A 124 -6.24 -18.67 2.56
C THR A 124 -7.52 -18.67 3.39
N ASN A 125 -8.57 -18.00 2.91
CA ASN A 125 -9.93 -18.00 3.47
C ASN A 125 -10.05 -17.74 4.99
N PRO A 126 -9.77 -16.52 5.46
CA PRO A 126 -9.77 -16.15 6.89
C PRO A 126 -11.12 -16.31 7.63
N ASN A 127 -12.23 -16.55 6.91
CA ASN A 127 -13.59 -16.48 7.44
C ASN A 127 -14.40 -17.79 7.34
N LYS A 128 -13.85 -18.86 6.75
CA LYS A 128 -14.58 -20.14 6.61
C LYS A 128 -13.75 -21.38 6.93
N ASP A 129 -12.45 -21.39 6.59
CA ASP A 129 -11.46 -22.42 6.97
C ASP A 129 -10.05 -21.87 6.70
N SER A 130 -9.49 -21.13 7.66
CA SER A 130 -8.17 -20.50 7.51
C SER A 130 -7.06 -21.56 7.35
N GLN A 131 -6.38 -21.56 6.21
CA GLN A 131 -5.30 -22.51 5.91
C GLN A 131 -4.01 -21.75 5.63
N ILE A 132 -2.95 -22.09 6.37
CA ILE A 132 -1.61 -21.53 6.13
C ILE A 132 -1.03 -22.20 4.88
N VAL A 133 -0.53 -21.39 3.95
CA VAL A 133 0.15 -21.83 2.73
C VAL A 133 1.56 -21.24 2.71
N ILE A 134 2.55 -22.08 2.39
CA ILE A 134 3.96 -21.70 2.28
C ILE A 134 4.41 -21.98 0.86
N LEU A 135 5.00 -21.01 0.18
CA LEU A 135 5.62 -21.15 -1.12
C LEU A 135 7.12 -20.86 -0.99
N ASN A 136 7.95 -21.68 -1.64
CA ASN A 136 9.37 -21.41 -1.76
C ASN A 136 9.61 -20.53 -3.02
N LEU A 137 9.92 -19.26 -2.83
CA LEU A 137 10.12 -18.32 -3.93
C LEU A 137 11.44 -18.53 -4.68
N THR A 138 12.36 -19.31 -4.13
CA THR A 138 13.67 -19.58 -4.75
C THR A 138 13.61 -20.81 -5.67
N SER A 139 12.48 -21.51 -5.71
CA SER A 139 12.26 -22.66 -6.58
C SER A 139 11.75 -22.24 -7.97
N ASN A 140 12.30 -22.85 -9.03
CA ASN A 140 12.09 -22.46 -10.44
C ASN A 140 10.77 -23.00 -11.05
N ILE A 141 9.69 -23.02 -10.26
CA ILE A 141 8.45 -23.73 -10.58
C ILE A 141 7.51 -22.86 -11.42
N SER A 142 6.87 -23.46 -12.44
CA SER A 142 5.72 -22.86 -13.11
C SER A 142 4.49 -22.90 -12.19
N LEU A 143 4.19 -21.77 -11.55
CA LEU A 143 3.17 -21.70 -10.50
C LEU A 143 1.75 -21.50 -11.03
N ASP A 144 1.54 -21.07 -12.29
CA ASP A 144 0.24 -20.56 -12.76
C ASP A 144 -0.94 -21.52 -12.59
N LYS A 145 -0.78 -22.80 -12.97
CA LYS A 145 -1.85 -23.80 -12.86
C LYS A 145 -2.20 -24.09 -11.40
N THR A 146 -1.18 -24.22 -10.55
CA THR A 146 -1.33 -24.51 -9.12
C THR A 146 -1.91 -23.33 -8.36
N LEU A 147 -1.46 -22.10 -8.66
CA LEU A 147 -1.98 -20.87 -8.07
C LEU A 147 -3.46 -20.67 -8.41
N LYS A 148 -3.86 -20.86 -9.68
CA LYS A 148 -5.26 -20.75 -10.10
C LYS A 148 -6.17 -21.74 -9.37
N SER A 149 -5.71 -22.98 -9.16
CA SER A 149 -6.47 -23.99 -8.39
C SER A 149 -6.52 -23.70 -6.89
N THR A 150 -5.52 -23.01 -6.34
CA THR A 150 -5.39 -22.72 -4.90
C THR A 150 -6.16 -21.47 -4.48
N PHE A 151 -6.13 -20.41 -5.31
CA PHE A 151 -6.67 -19.09 -4.96
C PHE A 151 -7.96 -18.71 -5.73
N GLY A 152 -8.35 -19.46 -6.77
CA GLY A 152 -9.59 -19.26 -7.53
C GLY A 152 -9.46 -18.38 -8.78
N ALA A 153 -10.60 -18.13 -9.46
CA ALA A 153 -10.67 -17.31 -10.67
C ALA A 153 -10.68 -15.79 -10.37
N ASP A 154 -9.96 -15.00 -11.18
CA ASP A 154 -9.75 -13.58 -10.93
C ASP A 154 -10.93 -12.70 -11.39
N LYS A 155 -11.71 -12.18 -10.44
CA LYS A 155 -12.76 -11.16 -10.69
C LYS A 155 -12.22 -9.90 -11.37
N THR A 156 -10.94 -9.57 -11.16
CA THR A 156 -10.31 -8.43 -11.81
C THR A 156 -10.16 -8.68 -13.30
N GLU A 157 -9.83 -9.90 -13.72
CA GLU A 157 -9.71 -10.27 -15.14
C GLU A 157 -11.05 -10.17 -15.87
N GLU A 158 -12.13 -10.61 -15.23
CA GLU A 158 -13.48 -10.46 -15.76
C GLU A 158 -13.84 -8.98 -15.96
N THR A 159 -13.52 -8.13 -14.97
CA THR A 159 -13.75 -6.69 -15.04
C THR A 159 -12.88 -6.04 -16.14
N LEU A 160 -11.61 -6.44 -16.27
CA LEU A 160 -10.68 -5.97 -17.29
C LEU A 160 -11.15 -6.32 -18.70
N SER A 161 -11.75 -7.50 -18.89
CA SER A 161 -12.28 -7.93 -20.18
C SER A 161 -13.37 -7.00 -20.73
N ARG A 162 -14.09 -6.30 -19.83
CA ARG A 162 -15.08 -5.27 -20.18
C ARG A 162 -14.46 -3.88 -20.33
N LEU A 163 -13.50 -3.52 -19.47
CA LEU A 163 -12.90 -2.19 -19.42
C LEU A 163 -11.91 -1.92 -20.58
N ILE A 164 -11.05 -2.90 -20.92
CA ILE A 164 -10.00 -2.71 -21.92
C ILE A 164 -10.57 -2.36 -23.31
N PRO A 165 -11.64 -3.03 -23.82
CA PRO A 165 -12.27 -2.65 -25.08
C PRO A 165 -12.75 -1.19 -25.13
N GLU A 166 -13.37 -0.69 -24.05
CA GLU A 166 -13.85 0.70 -23.99
C GLU A 166 -12.70 1.71 -24.03
N ILE A 167 -11.62 1.44 -23.30
CA ILE A 167 -10.45 2.34 -23.30
C ILE A 167 -9.73 2.32 -24.65
N ARG A 168 -9.66 1.16 -25.32
CA ARG A 168 -9.15 1.08 -26.69
C ARG A 168 -10.01 1.90 -27.65
N ARG A 169 -11.33 1.79 -27.57
CA ARG A 169 -12.26 2.59 -28.39
C ARG A 169 -12.05 4.09 -28.17
N ILE A 170 -11.88 4.51 -26.91
CA ILE A 170 -11.57 5.90 -26.57
C ILE A 170 -10.22 6.33 -27.16
N ALA A 171 -9.16 5.53 -27.00
CA ALA A 171 -7.83 5.85 -27.51
C ALA A 171 -7.82 5.97 -29.05
N GLN A 172 -8.48 5.04 -29.74
CA GLN A 172 -8.59 5.01 -31.21
C GLN A 172 -9.38 6.19 -31.77
N ALA A 173 -10.31 6.76 -31.01
CA ALA A 173 -11.05 7.97 -31.40
C ALA A 173 -10.19 9.26 -31.34
N GLY A 174 -8.96 9.18 -30.81
CA GLY A 174 -8.00 10.28 -30.84
C GLY A 174 -8.23 11.30 -29.72
N PHE A 175 -8.37 12.58 -30.08
CA PHE A 175 -8.49 13.68 -29.13
C PHE A 175 -9.95 13.88 -28.69
N HIS A 176 -10.14 14.01 -27.38
CA HIS A 176 -11.44 14.23 -26.74
C HIS A 176 -11.46 15.59 -26.05
N PRO A 177 -12.52 16.40 -26.20
CA PRO A 177 -12.64 17.66 -25.49
C PRO A 177 -12.75 17.44 -23.99
N ASN A 178 -12.18 18.37 -23.21
CA ASN A 178 -12.31 18.39 -21.76
C ASN A 178 -13.78 18.36 -21.35
N SER A 179 -14.17 17.40 -20.50
CA SER A 179 -15.56 17.24 -20.04
C SER A 179 -16.10 18.45 -19.28
N LYS A 180 -15.21 19.30 -18.74
CA LYS A 180 -15.56 20.57 -18.09
C LYS A 180 -15.97 21.68 -19.07
N GLY A 181 -15.65 21.54 -20.36
CA GLY A 181 -15.87 22.55 -21.39
C GLY A 181 -14.73 23.58 -21.49
N GLU A 182 -15.05 24.72 -22.11
CA GLU A 182 -14.09 25.80 -22.36
C GLU A 182 -13.51 26.41 -21.08
N GLY A 183 -12.28 26.92 -21.20
CA GLY A 183 -11.65 27.73 -20.16
C GLY A 183 -10.44 27.06 -19.49
N PRO A 184 -10.10 27.49 -18.26
CA PRO A 184 -8.84 27.10 -17.64
C PRO A 184 -8.84 25.61 -17.28
N PHE A 185 -7.80 24.94 -17.77
CA PHE A 185 -7.47 23.55 -17.49
C PHE A 185 -6.87 23.37 -16.10
N ALA A 186 -7.35 22.36 -15.38
CA ALA A 186 -6.71 21.84 -14.19
C ALA A 186 -6.11 20.45 -14.45
N PRO A 187 -4.97 20.09 -13.82
CA PRO A 187 -4.36 18.77 -14.01
C PRO A 187 -5.26 17.55 -13.73
N LYS A 188 -6.36 17.73 -12.98
CA LYS A 188 -7.34 16.66 -12.71
C LYS A 188 -8.26 16.37 -13.91
N ASP A 189 -8.43 17.34 -14.80
CA ASP A 189 -9.42 17.31 -15.88
C ASP A 189 -9.15 16.16 -16.88
N VAL A 190 -7.89 15.71 -17.02
CA VAL A 190 -7.54 14.53 -17.84
C VAL A 190 -8.16 13.24 -17.29
N GLY A 191 -8.25 13.11 -15.96
CA GLY A 191 -8.91 12.00 -15.28
C GLY A 191 -10.42 12.13 -15.36
N ASP A 192 -10.95 13.30 -14.99
CA ASP A 192 -12.39 13.60 -15.04
C ASP A 192 -12.97 13.39 -16.45
N THR A 193 -12.20 13.71 -17.51
CA THR A 193 -12.63 13.47 -18.90
C THR A 193 -12.64 11.98 -19.24
N LEU A 194 -11.65 11.20 -18.79
CA LEU A 194 -11.62 9.76 -19.03
C LEU A 194 -12.77 9.04 -18.32
N GLU A 195 -13.03 9.40 -17.05
CA GLU A 195 -14.15 8.88 -16.28
C GLU A 195 -15.49 9.18 -16.97
N TYR A 196 -15.65 10.41 -17.45
CA TYR A 196 -16.83 10.82 -18.22
C TYR A 196 -17.03 9.97 -19.48
N LEU A 197 -15.97 9.74 -20.27
CA LEU A 197 -16.02 8.93 -21.49
C LEU A 197 -16.33 7.45 -21.22
N LEU A 198 -15.97 6.96 -20.03
CA LEU A 198 -16.29 5.61 -19.56
C LEU A 198 -17.67 5.51 -18.91
N GLY A 199 -18.42 6.61 -18.82
CA GLY A 199 -19.75 6.65 -18.18
C GLY A 199 -19.69 6.56 -16.64
N ILE A 200 -18.52 6.78 -16.04
CA ILE A 200 -18.34 6.77 -14.59
C ILE A 200 -18.85 8.10 -14.01
N LYS A 201 -19.80 8.02 -13.08
CA LYS A 201 -20.34 9.21 -12.40
C LYS A 201 -19.38 9.69 -11.33
N THR A 202 -19.05 10.98 -11.36
CA THR A 202 -18.25 11.63 -10.33
C THR A 202 -18.85 11.40 -8.95
N ASN A 203 -18.05 10.89 -8.03
CA ASN A 203 -18.45 10.66 -6.65
C ASN A 203 -17.24 10.83 -5.71
N ASN A 204 -17.49 10.98 -4.41
CA ASN A 204 -16.44 11.09 -3.39
C ASN A 204 -16.14 9.73 -2.72
N SER A 205 -16.38 8.61 -3.42
CA SER A 205 -16.14 7.27 -2.87
C SER A 205 -14.65 7.01 -2.73
N GLN A 206 -14.29 6.28 -1.68
CA GLN A 206 -12.93 5.75 -1.47
C GLN A 206 -12.69 4.45 -2.24
N LYS A 207 -13.73 3.89 -2.87
CA LYS A 207 -13.61 2.67 -3.66
C LYS A 207 -12.97 2.97 -5.03
N ALA A 208 -12.56 1.89 -5.69
CA ALA A 208 -12.06 1.92 -7.05
C ALA A 208 -13.15 2.39 -8.05
N ASP A 209 -12.74 3.07 -9.12
CA ASP A 209 -13.66 3.83 -9.97
C ASP A 209 -14.57 2.95 -10.85
N TYR A 210 -14.05 1.84 -11.38
CA TYR A 210 -14.78 0.94 -12.28
C TYR A 210 -15.19 -0.35 -11.58
N GLU A 211 -16.50 -0.56 -11.46
CA GLU A 211 -17.15 -1.72 -10.81
C GLU A 211 -16.62 -2.02 -9.39
N GLU A 212 -16.08 -1.00 -8.68
CA GLU A 212 -15.40 -1.14 -7.37
C GLU A 212 -14.18 -2.09 -7.37
N ASN A 213 -13.68 -2.48 -8.54
CA ASN A 213 -12.59 -3.44 -8.71
C ASN A 213 -11.33 -2.86 -9.37
N ILE A 214 -11.46 -1.81 -10.19
CA ILE A 214 -10.34 -1.21 -10.92
C ILE A 214 -10.35 0.30 -10.74
N GLU A 215 -9.27 0.82 -10.18
CA GLU A 215 -9.00 2.25 -10.06
C GLU A 215 -8.46 2.77 -11.39
N ILE A 216 -8.91 3.93 -11.85
CA ILE A 216 -8.47 4.55 -13.10
C ILE A 216 -7.70 5.81 -12.78
N LYS A 217 -6.44 5.88 -13.25
CA LYS A 217 -5.61 7.06 -13.06
C LYS A 217 -5.03 7.53 -14.38
N ALA A 218 -5.51 8.66 -14.88
CA ALA A 218 -5.00 9.28 -16.10
C ALA A 218 -4.03 10.44 -15.79
N LYS A 219 -3.00 10.62 -16.63
CA LYS A 219 -2.12 11.79 -16.55
C LYS A 219 -1.45 12.19 -17.86
N THR A 220 -1.16 13.48 -17.99
CA THR A 220 -0.37 14.06 -19.10
C THR A 220 1.11 14.31 -18.76
N GLY A 221 1.50 14.20 -17.48
CA GLY A 221 2.80 14.67 -16.99
C GLY A 221 3.67 13.65 -16.23
N LYS A 222 4.88 14.09 -15.85
CA LYS A 222 5.87 13.32 -15.08
C LYS A 222 5.76 13.49 -13.55
N THR A 223 4.72 14.16 -13.06
CA THR A 223 4.52 14.41 -11.62
C THR A 223 4.32 13.11 -10.84
N MET A 224 4.48 13.18 -9.51
CA MET A 224 4.20 12.07 -8.60
C MET A 224 2.75 11.62 -8.73
N ASP A 225 2.54 10.32 -8.58
CA ASP A 225 1.21 9.74 -8.60
C ASP A 225 0.59 9.86 -7.20
N THR A 226 -0.65 10.32 -7.13
CA THR A 226 -1.44 10.23 -5.90
C THR A 226 -1.95 8.80 -5.77
N LEU A 227 -1.64 8.15 -4.65
CA LEU A 227 -2.18 6.84 -4.31
C LEU A 227 -3.62 7.05 -3.80
N PHE A 228 -3.74 7.60 -2.60
CA PHE A 228 -5.01 7.87 -1.94
C PHE A 228 -4.92 9.10 -1.03
N THR A 229 -6.07 9.61 -0.60
CA THR A 229 -6.17 10.66 0.42
C THR A 229 -6.61 10.05 1.74
N LEU A 230 -5.92 10.34 2.83
CA LEU A 230 -6.33 9.89 4.15
C LEU A 230 -5.96 10.92 5.21
N ARG A 231 -6.96 11.40 5.94
CA ARG A 231 -6.76 12.34 7.05
C ARG A 231 -5.99 11.65 8.20
N PRO A 232 -4.96 12.29 8.78
CA PRO A 232 -4.31 11.79 9.97
C PRO A 232 -5.17 12.02 11.22
N ARG A 233 -4.81 11.27 12.25
CA ARG A 233 -5.22 11.39 13.64
C ARG A 233 -4.30 12.39 14.38
N PHE A 234 -4.83 12.98 15.44
CA PHE A 234 -4.18 14.08 16.17
C PHE A 234 -4.24 13.90 17.70
N GLU A 235 -4.75 12.77 18.18
CA GLU A 235 -4.89 12.47 19.61
C GLU A 235 -3.53 12.49 20.30
N GLY A 236 -3.45 13.15 21.46
CA GLY A 236 -2.24 13.34 22.23
C GLY A 236 -1.25 14.37 21.67
N THR A 237 -1.63 15.14 20.65
CA THR A 237 -0.74 16.14 20.01
C THR A 237 -1.09 17.58 20.38
N LEU A 238 -0.19 18.53 20.10
CA LEU A 238 -0.45 19.97 20.25
C LEU A 238 -1.67 20.44 19.44
N VAL A 239 -1.95 19.80 18.30
CA VAL A 239 -3.08 20.15 17.43
C VAL A 239 -4.41 19.84 18.12
N GLU A 240 -4.51 18.73 18.85
CA GLU A 240 -5.69 18.44 19.69
C GLU A 240 -5.80 19.39 20.89
N GLN A 241 -4.67 19.82 21.46
CA GLN A 241 -4.69 20.79 22.55
C GLN A 241 -5.26 22.13 22.06
N PHE A 242 -4.85 22.57 20.87
CA PHE A 242 -5.29 23.80 20.22
C PHE A 242 -6.73 23.72 19.68
N GLU A 243 -7.13 22.58 19.12
CA GLU A 243 -8.48 22.38 18.55
C GLU A 243 -9.12 21.10 19.09
N LYS A 244 -10.10 21.30 19.99
CA LYS A 244 -10.83 20.21 20.66
C LYS A 244 -11.76 19.47 19.70
N SER A 245 -12.33 20.15 18.71
CA SER A 245 -13.21 19.52 17.74
C SER A 245 -12.41 18.76 16.68
N ASP A 246 -12.50 17.43 16.72
CA ASP A 246 -11.78 16.56 15.78
C ASP A 246 -12.00 16.97 14.31
N ARG A 247 -13.24 17.30 13.94
CA ARG A 247 -13.62 17.74 12.59
C ARG A 247 -12.79 18.92 12.08
N ASN A 248 -12.33 19.80 12.97
CA ASN A 248 -11.62 21.02 12.61
C ASN A 248 -10.09 20.87 12.66
N ARG A 249 -9.55 19.75 13.19
CA ARG A 249 -8.11 19.59 13.44
C ARG A 249 -7.22 19.66 12.19
N VAL A 250 -7.73 19.27 11.02
CA VAL A 250 -7.00 19.47 9.74
C VAL A 250 -6.81 20.95 9.45
N SER A 251 -7.86 21.77 9.61
CA SER A 251 -7.73 23.22 9.44
C SER A 251 -6.85 23.83 10.54
N ALA A 252 -6.95 23.33 11.77
CA ALA A 252 -6.12 23.78 12.89
C ALA A 252 -4.63 23.51 12.65
N PHE A 253 -4.27 22.36 12.09
CA PHE A 253 -2.89 22.07 11.69
C PHE A 253 -2.34 23.13 10.71
N ALA A 254 -3.14 23.51 9.70
CA ALA A 254 -2.76 24.57 8.78
C ALA A 254 -2.71 25.96 9.45
N ARG A 255 -3.53 26.23 10.48
CA ARG A 255 -3.44 27.49 11.25
C ARG A 255 -2.17 27.57 12.09
N LEU A 256 -1.78 26.45 12.71
CA LEU A 256 -0.59 26.36 13.55
C LEU A 256 0.70 26.44 12.74
N TYR A 257 0.72 25.80 11.57
CA TYR A 257 1.98 25.55 10.83
C TYR A 257 2.01 26.14 9.42
N GLY A 258 0.92 26.77 8.98
CA GLY A 258 0.83 27.42 7.68
C GLY A 258 1.54 28.77 7.62
N TYR A 259 1.84 29.19 6.40
CA TYR A 259 2.52 30.44 6.09
C TYR A 259 1.59 31.41 5.35
N GLU A 260 1.94 32.69 5.38
CA GLU A 260 1.27 33.70 4.54
C GLU A 260 1.80 33.62 3.10
N SER A 261 0.95 33.85 2.11
CA SER A 261 1.33 33.81 0.70
C SER A 261 0.51 34.79 -0.14
N ASP A 262 1.15 35.39 -1.14
CA ASP A 262 0.50 36.30 -2.09
C ASP A 262 -0.59 35.63 -2.95
N LYS A 263 -0.57 34.29 -3.06
CA LYS A 263 -1.61 33.55 -3.81
C LYS A 263 -2.98 33.59 -3.11
N HIS A 264 -2.98 33.63 -1.78
CA HIS A 264 -4.18 33.60 -0.95
C HIS A 264 -3.99 34.55 0.23
N VAL A 265 -3.98 35.85 -0.07
CA VAL A 265 -3.77 36.92 0.91
C VAL A 265 -4.80 36.84 2.04
N GLY A 266 -4.34 36.91 3.29
CA GLY A 266 -5.19 36.81 4.49
C GLY A 266 -5.56 35.38 4.90
N TYR A 267 -4.99 34.35 4.24
CA TYR A 267 -5.18 32.95 4.58
C TYR A 267 -3.88 32.28 5.02
N LYS A 268 -4.00 31.30 5.92
CA LYS A 268 -2.92 30.37 6.25
C LYS A 268 -2.82 29.30 5.19
N ASN A 269 -1.69 29.29 4.49
CA ASN A 269 -1.37 28.36 3.42
C ASN A 269 -0.49 27.24 3.94
N LEU A 270 -0.81 26.01 3.59
CA LEU A 270 0.05 24.87 3.87
C LEU A 270 0.09 23.95 2.65
N TYR A 271 1.09 24.20 1.81
CA TYR A 271 1.43 23.38 0.65
C TYR A 271 2.84 22.83 0.85
N ILE A 272 2.93 21.63 1.43
CA ILE A 272 4.21 20.98 1.72
C ILE A 272 4.18 19.51 1.35
N THR A 273 5.33 18.98 0.92
CA THR A 273 5.58 17.55 0.83
C THR A 273 6.37 17.12 2.06
N ILE A 274 5.90 16.06 2.73
CA ILE A 274 6.50 15.50 3.93
C ILE A 274 7.15 14.17 3.54
N GLY A 275 8.48 14.15 3.50
CA GLY A 275 9.30 12.96 3.33
C GLY A 275 9.83 12.45 4.67
N THR A 276 10.79 11.53 4.67
CA THR A 276 11.39 11.02 5.91
C THR A 276 12.48 11.93 6.45
N LYS A 277 12.93 11.65 7.67
CA LYS A 277 14.08 12.35 8.28
C LYS A 277 15.35 12.27 7.42
N LYS A 278 15.58 11.13 6.74
CA LYS A 278 16.74 10.90 5.85
C LYS A 278 16.56 11.52 4.46
N ALA A 279 15.33 11.79 4.05
CA ALA A 279 14.98 12.39 2.77
C ALA A 279 13.96 13.52 2.95
N PRO A 280 14.33 14.64 3.60
CA PRO A 280 13.41 15.74 3.88
C PRO A 280 12.89 16.37 2.58
N GLN A 281 11.64 16.84 2.59
CA GLN A 281 10.96 17.40 1.41
C GLN A 281 10.32 18.78 1.64
N ASN A 282 10.46 19.34 2.85
CA ASN A 282 9.96 20.67 3.19
C ASN A 282 10.96 21.41 4.09
N LYS A 283 10.88 22.74 4.08
CA LYS A 283 11.75 23.62 4.88
C LYS A 283 11.22 23.90 6.29
N ILE A 284 10.00 23.46 6.61
CA ILE A 284 9.31 23.74 7.88
C ILE A 284 9.67 22.71 8.96
N GLY A 285 10.45 21.68 8.60
CA GLY A 285 11.02 20.70 9.52
C GLY A 285 10.08 19.53 9.85
N PHE A 286 9.07 19.27 9.02
CA PHE A 286 8.22 18.09 9.14
C PHE A 286 8.86 16.88 8.47
N PHE A 287 8.69 15.71 9.09
CA PHE A 287 9.11 14.43 8.52
C PHE A 287 8.19 13.28 8.94
N LEU A 288 8.19 12.22 8.13
CA LEU A 288 7.53 10.95 8.43
C LEU A 288 8.47 10.04 9.22
N GLU A 289 7.91 9.34 10.20
CA GLU A 289 8.59 8.28 10.96
C GLU A 289 7.65 7.09 11.16
N ILE A 290 8.17 5.88 10.99
CA ILE A 290 7.43 4.64 11.20
C ILE A 290 7.69 4.16 12.62
N ASN A 291 6.63 3.89 13.36
CA ASN A 291 6.69 3.34 14.70
C ASN A 291 6.07 1.93 14.67
N GLU A 292 6.91 0.91 14.55
CA GLU A 292 6.48 -0.49 14.47
C GLU A 292 5.79 -0.97 15.75
N GLU A 293 6.23 -0.49 16.91
CA GLU A 293 5.69 -0.89 18.21
C GLU A 293 4.25 -0.39 18.39
N LYS A 294 4.02 0.90 18.09
CA LYS A 294 2.68 1.50 18.13
C LYS A 294 1.85 1.24 16.87
N ARG A 295 2.46 0.65 15.85
CA ARG A 295 1.85 0.40 14.53
C ARG A 295 1.31 1.68 13.91
N THR A 296 2.12 2.72 13.87
CA THR A 296 1.76 4.03 13.34
C THR A 296 2.78 4.55 12.35
N VAL A 297 2.32 5.35 11.40
CA VAL A 297 3.18 6.29 10.65
C VAL A 297 2.88 7.68 11.19
N GLU A 298 3.91 8.37 11.66
CA GLU A 298 3.81 9.62 12.41
C GLU A 298 4.34 10.78 11.58
N ILE A 299 3.64 11.92 11.61
CA ILE A 299 4.18 13.21 11.21
C ILE A 299 4.85 13.82 12.44
N ARG A 300 6.17 13.94 12.39
CA ARG A 300 6.97 14.59 13.42
C ARG A 300 7.50 15.92 12.95
N LYS A 301 7.68 16.86 13.87
CA LYS A 301 8.26 18.18 13.60
C LYS A 301 9.39 18.47 14.56
N TRP A 302 10.50 19.01 14.04
CA TRP A 302 11.54 19.59 14.88
C TRP A 302 11.06 20.87 15.57
N ASN A 303 11.41 21.00 16.84
CA ASN A 303 11.31 22.24 17.60
C ASN A 303 12.66 22.98 17.62
N GLU A 304 12.64 24.21 18.09
CA GLU A 304 13.81 25.10 18.15
C GLU A 304 14.93 24.57 19.06
N LYS A 305 14.61 23.64 19.97
CA LYS A 305 15.56 23.01 20.90
C LYS A 305 16.18 21.74 20.32
N GLY A 306 16.00 21.45 19.03
CA GLY A 306 16.53 20.25 18.39
C GLY A 306 15.88 18.95 18.84
N LYS A 307 14.72 19.00 19.50
CA LYS A 307 13.87 17.82 19.76
C LYS A 307 12.76 17.76 18.73
N HIS A 308 12.16 16.59 18.53
CA HIS A 308 10.99 16.46 17.67
C HIS A 308 9.81 15.85 18.41
N GLU A 309 8.61 16.28 18.04
CA GLU A 309 7.35 15.86 18.64
C GLU A 309 6.40 15.31 17.56
N ILE A 310 5.47 14.46 17.99
CA ILE A 310 4.40 13.93 17.14
C ILE A 310 3.35 15.02 16.97
N THR A 311 3.04 15.35 15.72
CA THR A 311 2.07 16.40 15.36
C THR A 311 0.80 15.82 14.73
N ALA A 312 0.90 14.64 14.12
CA ALA A 312 -0.21 13.86 13.62
C ALA A 312 0.26 12.41 13.36
N PHE A 313 -0.65 11.46 13.16
CA PHE A 313 -0.27 10.08 12.83
C PHE A 313 -1.38 9.34 12.08
N TRP A 314 -1.06 8.19 11.52
CA TRP A 314 -2.03 7.19 11.05
C TRP A 314 -1.71 5.84 11.68
N THR A 315 -2.72 5.03 11.93
CA THR A 315 -2.50 3.63 12.28
C THR A 315 -2.22 2.82 11.01
N PHE A 316 -1.42 1.75 11.14
CA PHE A 316 -1.16 0.82 10.05
C PHE A 316 -2.47 0.27 9.47
N ASP A 317 -3.43 -0.08 10.32
CA ASP A 317 -4.72 -0.63 9.87
C ASP A 317 -5.50 0.38 9.02
N SER A 318 -5.47 1.67 9.36
CA SER A 318 -6.15 2.72 8.57
C SER A 318 -5.49 2.92 7.20
N LEU A 319 -4.15 2.94 7.15
CA LEU A 319 -3.41 3.08 5.90
C LEU A 319 -3.58 1.86 5.02
N ARG A 320 -3.47 0.65 5.60
CA ARG A 320 -3.67 -0.63 4.92
C ARG A 320 -5.06 -0.66 4.30
N LYS A 321 -6.10 -0.45 5.11
CA LYS A 321 -7.49 -0.47 4.64
C LYS A 321 -7.70 0.49 3.47
N GLU A 322 -7.23 1.73 3.58
CA GLU A 322 -7.40 2.73 2.53
C GLU A 322 -6.64 2.35 1.26
N LEU A 323 -5.39 1.91 1.39
CA LEU A 323 -4.55 1.48 0.27
C LEU A 323 -5.23 0.36 -0.53
N HIS A 324 -5.72 -0.69 0.13
CA HIS A 324 -6.37 -1.83 -0.54
C HIS A 324 -7.76 -1.50 -1.08
N THR A 325 -8.53 -0.69 -0.35
CA THR A 325 -9.87 -0.26 -0.81
C THR A 325 -9.76 0.57 -2.09
N LYS A 326 -8.76 1.44 -2.18
CA LYS A 326 -8.56 2.30 -3.35
C LYS A 326 -7.82 1.59 -4.48
N HIS A 327 -6.98 0.59 -4.19
CA HIS A 327 -6.17 -0.08 -5.20
C HIS A 327 -6.30 -1.62 -5.23
N PRO A 328 -7.49 -2.21 -5.45
CA PRO A 328 -7.58 -3.66 -5.73
C PRO A 328 -6.84 -4.02 -7.02
N ALA A 329 -7.01 -3.19 -8.05
CA ALA A 329 -6.16 -3.08 -9.24
C ALA A 329 -6.19 -1.62 -9.70
N THR A 330 -5.19 -1.18 -10.46
CA THR A 330 -5.14 0.19 -10.97
C THR A 330 -4.68 0.22 -12.42
N LEU A 331 -5.50 0.84 -13.26
CA LEU A 331 -5.17 1.11 -14.65
C LEU A 331 -4.64 2.54 -14.79
N TRP A 332 -3.36 2.63 -15.15
CA TRP A 332 -2.64 3.88 -15.28
C TRP A 332 -2.60 4.31 -16.75
N VAL A 333 -3.45 5.26 -17.12
CA VAL A 333 -3.59 5.71 -18.50
C VAL A 333 -2.72 6.95 -18.76
N LYS A 334 -1.92 6.90 -19.83
CA LYS A 334 -1.10 8.01 -20.30
C LYS A 334 -1.87 8.75 -21.38
N ALA A 335 -1.84 10.07 -21.28
CA ALA A 335 -2.48 10.95 -22.23
C ALA A 335 -1.53 12.05 -22.70
N GLU A 336 -1.75 12.55 -23.91
CA GLU A 336 -1.22 13.82 -24.39
C GLU A 336 -2.34 14.86 -24.43
N GLN A 337 -1.98 16.13 -24.35
CA GLN A 337 -2.93 17.22 -24.41
C GLN A 337 -2.60 18.18 -25.54
N ARG A 338 -3.63 18.78 -26.12
CA ARG A 338 -3.52 19.94 -27.01
C ARG A 338 -4.56 20.99 -26.65
N VAL A 339 -4.37 22.21 -27.13
CA VAL A 339 -5.33 23.30 -26.96
C VAL A 339 -5.85 23.70 -28.33
N ILE A 340 -7.17 23.63 -28.52
CA ILE A 340 -7.86 24.06 -29.75
C ILE A 340 -8.96 25.02 -29.33
N VAL A 341 -8.93 26.25 -29.84
CA VAL A 341 -10.01 27.25 -29.69
C VAL A 341 -10.54 27.31 -28.23
N ASN A 342 -9.66 27.69 -27.29
CA ASN A 342 -9.96 27.79 -25.85
C ASN A 342 -10.45 26.51 -25.13
N THR A 343 -10.43 25.37 -25.81
CA THR A 343 -10.74 24.06 -25.25
C THR A 343 -9.47 23.22 -25.18
N VAL A 344 -9.24 22.59 -24.03
CA VAL A 344 -8.19 21.57 -23.90
C VAL A 344 -8.77 20.24 -24.34
N GLU A 345 -8.02 19.50 -25.15
CA GLU A 345 -8.38 18.16 -25.57
C GLU A 345 -7.31 17.16 -25.11
N PHE A 346 -7.73 15.93 -24.81
CA PHE A 346 -6.88 14.84 -24.34
C PHE A 346 -6.93 13.67 -25.32
N LYS A 347 -5.76 13.10 -25.63
CA LYS A 347 -5.65 11.85 -26.37
C LYS A 347 -4.96 10.81 -25.51
N TYR A 348 -5.66 9.72 -25.23
CA TYR A 348 -5.15 8.59 -24.45
C TYR A 348 -4.46 7.61 -25.39
N PHE A 349 -3.25 7.14 -25.05
CA PHE A 349 -2.43 6.38 -26.00
C PHE A 349 -1.73 5.14 -25.43
N GLU A 350 -1.59 5.03 -24.12
CA GLU A 350 -0.96 3.87 -23.48
C GLU A 350 -1.60 3.64 -22.10
N ALA A 351 -1.74 2.38 -21.71
CA ALA A 351 -2.17 2.02 -20.36
C ALA A 351 -1.23 1.00 -19.74
N ASP A 352 -1.00 1.16 -18.44
CA ASP A 352 -0.20 0.29 -17.60
C ASP A 352 -1.14 -0.28 -16.52
N LEU A 353 -1.36 -1.59 -16.44
CA LEU A 353 -2.14 -2.22 -15.39
C LEU A 353 -1.23 -2.64 -14.23
N SER A 354 -1.54 -2.16 -13.04
CA SER A 354 -0.93 -2.62 -11.80
C SER A 354 -1.94 -3.39 -10.95
N ARG A 355 -1.46 -4.42 -10.25
CA ARG A 355 -2.30 -5.21 -9.34
C ARG A 355 -2.31 -4.59 -7.94
N GLU A 356 -2.84 -5.29 -6.96
CA GLU A 356 -2.98 -4.82 -5.59
C GLU A 356 -1.60 -4.53 -4.95
N PRO A 357 -1.42 -3.37 -4.29
CA PRO A 357 -0.18 -3.02 -3.64
C PRO A 357 0.03 -3.79 -2.34
N GLN A 358 1.28 -3.97 -1.96
CA GLN A 358 1.63 -4.58 -0.68
C GLN A 358 1.81 -3.53 0.40
N PHE A 359 1.14 -3.71 1.54
CA PHE A 359 1.26 -2.77 2.64
C PHE A 359 2.67 -2.73 3.25
N THR A 360 3.36 -3.87 3.30
CA THR A 360 4.75 -3.96 3.76
C THR A 360 5.70 -3.15 2.87
N THR A 361 5.54 -3.28 1.56
CA THR A 361 6.31 -2.51 0.57
C THR A 361 5.93 -1.02 0.61
N PHE A 362 4.66 -0.69 0.86
CA PHE A 362 4.24 0.68 1.13
C PHE A 362 5.01 1.29 2.32
N LEU A 363 5.13 0.58 3.44
CA LEU A 363 5.91 1.03 4.60
C LEU A 363 7.41 1.20 4.27
N SER A 364 8.03 0.21 3.60
CA SER A 364 9.44 0.32 3.18
C SER A 364 9.68 1.51 2.23
N LEU A 365 8.76 1.75 1.30
CA LEU A 365 8.84 2.90 0.39
C LEU A 365 8.63 4.23 1.10
N ILE A 366 7.87 4.29 2.19
CA ILE A 366 7.86 5.46 3.07
C ILE A 366 9.26 5.65 3.65
N GLU A 367 9.81 4.63 4.33
CA GLU A 367 11.10 4.73 5.03
C GLU A 367 12.26 5.17 4.13
N THR A 368 12.28 4.66 2.89
CA THR A 368 13.28 4.99 1.86
C THR A 368 13.00 6.32 1.13
N GLY A 369 11.88 6.98 1.38
CA GLY A 369 11.50 8.25 0.75
C GLY A 369 10.99 8.12 -0.70
N GLY A 370 10.57 6.92 -1.09
CA GLY A 370 9.87 6.65 -2.34
C GLY A 370 8.39 7.08 -2.31
N ILE A 371 7.78 7.04 -1.12
CA ILE A 371 6.45 7.54 -0.82
C ILE A 371 6.55 8.73 0.14
N THR A 372 5.75 9.76 -0.12
CA THR A 372 5.66 10.99 0.68
C THR A 372 4.20 11.32 0.98
N TYR A 373 3.98 12.22 1.92
CA TYR A 373 2.66 12.75 2.21
C TYR A 373 2.59 14.24 1.89
N ASP A 374 1.66 14.63 1.01
CA ASP A 374 1.44 16.02 0.64
C ASP A 374 0.31 16.62 1.47
N TRP A 375 0.61 17.73 2.16
CA TRP A 375 -0.38 18.63 2.71
C TRP A 375 -0.70 19.71 1.68
N ARG A 376 -1.98 19.88 1.32
CA ARG A 376 -2.37 20.70 0.16
C ARG A 376 -3.63 21.51 0.43
N GLY A 377 -3.47 22.68 1.03
CA GLY A 377 -4.61 23.57 1.19
C GLY A 377 -4.30 24.88 1.89
N PHE A 378 -5.35 25.68 2.04
CA PHE A 378 -5.33 26.91 2.80
C PHE A 378 -6.62 27.09 3.59
N THR A 379 -6.55 27.88 4.65
CA THR A 379 -7.69 28.16 5.55
C THR A 379 -7.56 29.54 6.16
N THR A 380 -8.70 30.09 6.61
CA THR A 380 -8.73 31.28 7.47
C THR A 380 -7.82 31.11 8.70
N PRO A 381 -7.08 32.15 9.11
CA PRO A 381 -6.20 32.11 10.27
C PRO A 381 -6.93 31.79 11.58
N SER A 382 -8.20 32.19 11.68
CA SER A 382 -9.07 31.96 12.83
C SER A 382 -10.55 31.85 12.42
N GLY A 383 -11.41 31.49 13.37
CA GLY A 383 -12.87 31.46 13.15
C GLY A 383 -13.35 30.32 12.24
N LYS A 384 -14.46 30.55 11.54
CA LYS A 384 -15.09 29.56 10.66
C LYS A 384 -14.15 29.21 9.50
N TYR A 385 -14.08 27.93 9.16
CA TYR A 385 -13.33 27.45 8.00
C TYR A 385 -13.84 28.14 6.72
N GLN A 386 -12.97 28.89 6.08
CA GLN A 386 -13.10 29.31 4.69
C GLN A 386 -11.74 29.04 4.04
N GLY A 387 -11.74 28.40 2.88
CA GLY A 387 -10.51 27.99 2.21
C GLY A 387 -10.74 26.80 1.31
N LYS A 388 -9.65 26.14 0.92
CA LYS A 388 -9.69 24.95 0.06
C LYS A 388 -8.74 23.89 0.60
N ASN A 389 -9.26 22.68 0.77
CA ASN A 389 -8.48 21.48 1.02
C ASN A 389 -8.51 20.63 -0.26
N HIS A 390 -7.36 20.45 -0.91
CA HIS A 390 -7.23 19.66 -2.13
C HIS A 390 -7.14 18.16 -1.88
N GLY A 391 -7.45 17.71 -0.65
CA GLY A 391 -7.21 16.36 -0.17
C GLY A 391 -5.74 16.17 0.12
N ASN A 392 -5.38 16.02 1.39
CA ASN A 392 -4.01 15.67 1.75
C ASN A 392 -3.77 14.20 1.37
N ALA A 393 -2.63 13.92 0.73
CA ALA A 393 -2.49 12.72 -0.09
C ALA A 393 -1.17 11.99 0.12
N TRP A 394 -1.24 10.67 0.15
CA TRP A 394 -0.08 9.79 -0.01
C TRP A 394 0.29 9.73 -1.50
N ARG A 395 1.55 9.98 -1.80
CA ARG A 395 2.05 10.06 -3.18
C ARG A 395 3.30 9.24 -3.37
N ILE A 396 3.46 8.69 -4.56
CA ILE A 396 4.61 7.87 -4.94
C ILE A 396 5.33 8.48 -6.14
N LYS A 397 6.67 8.42 -6.13
CA LYS A 397 7.46 8.76 -7.32
C LYS A 397 7.29 7.66 -8.36
N LYS A 398 7.04 8.02 -9.63
CA LYS A 398 6.72 7.09 -10.73
C LYS A 398 7.69 5.90 -10.83
N LYS A 399 9.00 6.11 -10.61
CA LYS A 399 10.02 5.06 -10.68
C LYS A 399 9.87 3.93 -9.64
N TYR A 400 9.13 4.18 -8.55
CA TYR A 400 8.90 3.18 -7.50
C TYR A 400 7.54 2.49 -7.62
N ARG A 401 6.72 2.83 -8.62
CA ARG A 401 5.39 2.23 -8.81
C ARG A 401 5.48 0.72 -8.95
N ASN A 402 6.41 0.22 -9.76
CA ASN A 402 6.61 -1.21 -9.97
C ASN A 402 7.09 -1.93 -8.69
N LEU A 403 7.70 -1.20 -7.74
CA LEU A 403 8.03 -1.79 -6.44
C LEU A 403 6.77 -1.93 -5.59
N LEU A 404 5.94 -0.88 -5.52
CA LEU A 404 4.73 -0.89 -4.69
C LEU A 404 3.69 -1.92 -5.17
N PHE A 405 3.43 -1.96 -6.48
CA PHE A 405 2.36 -2.76 -7.07
C PHE A 405 2.85 -4.02 -7.77
N GLY A 406 4.17 -4.24 -7.85
CA GLY A 406 4.74 -5.37 -8.57
C GLY A 406 4.81 -5.19 -10.08
N SER A 407 4.68 -6.31 -10.82
CA SER A 407 4.73 -6.31 -12.28
C SER A 407 3.59 -5.48 -12.84
N VAL A 408 3.93 -4.52 -13.69
CA VAL A 408 2.98 -3.70 -14.42
C VAL A 408 2.85 -4.28 -15.82
N GLU A 409 1.63 -4.71 -16.17
CA GLU A 409 1.33 -5.21 -17.50
C GLU A 409 1.04 -4.03 -18.42
N LYS A 410 1.77 -3.93 -19.54
CA LYS A 410 1.49 -2.93 -20.56
C LYS A 410 0.30 -3.37 -21.39
N ILE A 411 -0.68 -2.48 -21.54
CA ILE A 411 -1.83 -2.68 -22.41
C ILE A 411 -1.65 -1.76 -23.62
N GLU A 412 -1.47 -2.38 -24.79
CA GLU A 412 -1.48 -1.68 -26.07
C GLU A 412 -2.91 -1.17 -26.33
N LEU A 413 -3.03 0.15 -26.44
CA LEU A 413 -4.29 0.85 -26.71
C LEU A 413 -4.50 1.16 -28.19
N LEU A 414 -3.41 1.21 -28.96
CA LEU A 414 -3.38 1.58 -30.38
C LEU A 414 -2.94 0.40 -31.24
#